data_AF-R7V0Y8-F1
#
_entry.id   AF-R7V0Y8-F1
#
_cell.length_a   1.000
_cell.length_b   1.000
_cell.length_c   1.000
_cell.angle_alpha   90.00
_cell.angle_beta   90.00
_cell.angle_gamma   90.00
#
_symmetry.space_group_name_H-M   'P 1'
#
loop_
_entity.id
_entity.type
_entity.pdbx_description
1 polymer ?
#
loop_
_entity_poly.entity_id
_entity_poly.type
_entity_poly.pdbx_seq_one_letter_code
_entity_poly.pdbx_strand_id
1 'polypeptide(L)'
;FLHLLMISPDCLLCRQCGHEVAIAKDLYPQPSKLAIGQRNDTILGVPGTLIQLLQNPHGKNFEVITTKRADVYKYDKAVVEYSWFEGFSWRLAVCPRCGAHLGW
;
A
#
# COMPACT_ATOMS: atom_id res chain seq x y z
N PHE A 1 1.28 2.25 5.38
CA PHE A 1 0.66 2.61 4.08
C PHE A 1 -0.69 3.22 4.30
N LEU A 2 -1.61 2.56 5.00
CA LEU A 2 -2.92 3.14 5.31
C LEU A 2 -2.86 4.55 5.90
N HIS A 3 -1.94 4.80 6.84
CA HIS A 3 -1.78 6.13 7.46
C HIS A 3 -1.33 7.24 6.51
N LEU A 4 -0.81 6.89 5.32
CA LEU A 4 -0.31 7.80 4.28
C LEU A 4 -1.41 8.13 3.25
N LEU A 5 -2.56 7.46 3.35
CA LEU A 5 -3.73 7.67 2.50
C LEU A 5 -4.89 8.22 3.33
N MET A 6 -5.73 9.03 2.71
CA MET A 6 -7.06 9.37 3.19
C MET A 6 -8.06 8.47 2.49
N ILE A 7 -9.07 8.02 3.21
CA ILE A 7 -10.14 7.18 2.68
C ILE A 7 -11.32 8.10 2.37
N SER A 8 -11.70 8.19 1.09
CA SER A 8 -12.97 8.78 0.67
C SER A 8 -13.97 7.66 0.32
N PRO A 9 -15.26 7.94 0.09
CA PRO A 9 -16.21 6.91 -0.32
C PRO A 9 -15.79 6.18 -1.61
N ASP A 10 -15.12 6.88 -2.53
CA ASP A 10 -14.89 6.41 -3.90
C ASP A 10 -13.45 5.96 -4.16
N CYS A 11 -12.48 6.56 -3.45
CA CYS A 11 -11.06 6.34 -3.69
C CYS A 11 -10.16 6.57 -2.46
N LEU A 12 -8.98 5.95 -2.48
CA LEU A 12 -7.86 6.26 -1.61
C LEU A 12 -7.15 7.48 -2.17
N LEU A 13 -6.99 8.50 -1.33
CA LEU A 13 -6.33 9.75 -1.67
C LEU A 13 -4.96 9.83 -1.00
N CYS A 14 -3.99 10.51 -1.60
CA CYS A 14 -2.77 10.93 -0.95
C CYS A 14 -3.13 11.84 0.23
N ARG A 15 -2.73 11.45 1.45
CA ARG A 15 -3.05 12.22 2.65
C ARG A 15 -2.46 13.63 2.65
N GLN A 16 -1.35 13.85 1.95
CA GLN A 16 -0.65 15.13 1.95
C GLN A 16 -1.26 16.16 1.00
N CYS A 17 -1.87 15.74 -0.12
CA CYS A 17 -2.35 16.68 -1.14
C CYS A 17 -3.72 16.36 -1.75
N GLY A 18 -4.35 15.24 -1.37
CA GLY A 18 -5.65 14.83 -1.89
C GLY A 18 -5.63 14.25 -3.30
N HIS A 19 -4.46 13.92 -3.87
CA HIS A 19 -4.36 13.23 -5.17
C HIS A 19 -4.99 11.85 -5.12
N GLU A 20 -5.78 11.45 -6.11
CA GLU A 20 -6.38 10.10 -6.17
C GLU A 20 -5.31 9.05 -6.45
N VAL A 21 -5.27 7.98 -5.64
CA VAL A 21 -4.23 6.95 -5.71
C VAL A 21 -4.79 5.62 -6.16
N ALA A 22 -5.90 5.15 -5.59
CA ALA A 22 -6.49 3.87 -5.94
C ALA A 22 -7.99 3.85 -5.65
N ILE A 23 -8.72 2.92 -6.24
CA ILE A 23 -10.18 2.80 -6.11
C ILE A 23 -10.57 1.42 -5.62
N ALA A 24 -11.79 1.29 -5.10
CA ALA A 24 -12.31 0.09 -4.45
C ALA A 24 -12.13 -1.18 -5.29
N LYS A 25 -12.41 -1.10 -6.61
CA LYS A 25 -12.32 -2.24 -7.53
C LYS A 25 -10.92 -2.83 -7.67
N ASP A 26 -9.89 -2.05 -7.36
CA ASP A 26 -8.50 -2.45 -7.50
C ASP A 26 -7.94 -3.02 -6.19
N LEU A 27 -8.67 -2.94 -5.06
CA LEU A 27 -8.28 -3.61 -3.82
C LEU A 27 -8.23 -5.13 -4.07
N TYR A 28 -7.12 -5.75 -3.69
CA TYR A 28 -6.90 -7.17 -3.90
C TYR A 28 -6.08 -7.74 -2.75
N PRO A 29 -6.59 -8.75 -2.01
CA PRO A 29 -5.86 -9.32 -0.89
C PRO A 29 -4.72 -10.22 -1.40
N GLN A 30 -3.48 -9.73 -1.33
CA GLN A 30 -2.28 -10.54 -1.54
C GLN A 30 -1.62 -10.77 -0.17
N PRO A 31 -1.76 -11.95 0.44
CA PRO A 31 -1.18 -12.21 1.76
C PRO A 31 0.34 -12.36 1.68
N SER A 32 1.03 -11.79 2.67
CA SER A 32 2.46 -11.98 2.91
C SER A 32 2.66 -13.00 4.03
N LYS A 33 3.56 -13.96 3.79
CA LYS A 33 4.03 -14.91 4.82
C LYS A 33 4.88 -14.24 5.91
N LEU A 34 5.33 -13.01 5.68
CA LEU A 34 6.14 -12.21 6.61
C LEU A 34 5.30 -11.23 7.44
N ALA A 35 3.96 -11.24 7.28
CA ALA A 35 3.08 -10.43 8.11
C ALA A 35 3.17 -10.87 9.58
N ILE A 36 3.52 -9.94 10.46
CA ILE A 36 3.58 -10.17 11.91
C ILE A 36 2.21 -9.97 12.58
N GLY A 37 1.24 -9.47 11.83
CA GLY A 37 -0.16 -9.35 12.23
C GLY A 37 -1.04 -9.10 11.02
N GLN A 38 -2.29 -9.55 11.07
CA GLN A 38 -3.27 -9.35 10.00
C GLN A 38 -4.65 -9.08 10.60
N ARG A 39 -5.44 -8.24 9.94
CA ARG A 39 -6.87 -8.07 10.23
C ARG A 39 -7.64 -7.80 8.95
N ASN A 40 -8.93 -8.06 9.00
CA ASN A 40 -9.87 -7.65 7.97
C ASN A 40 -10.60 -6.39 8.42
N ASP A 41 -10.77 -5.44 7.51
CA ASP A 41 -11.50 -4.20 7.75
C ASP A 41 -12.35 -3.83 6.53
N THR A 42 -13.17 -2.78 6.66
CA THR A 42 -13.93 -2.20 5.55
C THR A 42 -13.19 -0.97 5.02
N ILE A 43 -12.66 -1.06 3.80
CA ILE A 43 -11.92 0.03 3.14
C ILE A 43 -12.64 0.40 1.85
N LEU A 44 -12.95 1.69 1.63
CA LEU A 44 -13.76 2.16 0.49
C LEU A 44 -15.10 1.41 0.35
N GLY A 45 -15.74 1.07 1.47
CA GLY A 45 -16.97 0.27 1.47
C GLY A 45 -16.78 -1.21 1.09
N VAL A 46 -15.55 -1.66 0.83
CA VAL A 46 -15.23 -3.07 0.54
C VAL A 46 -14.96 -3.82 1.85
N PRO A 47 -15.90 -4.68 2.31
CA PRO A 47 -15.69 -5.45 3.52
C PRO A 47 -14.63 -6.54 3.30
N GLY A 48 -13.93 -6.92 4.36
CA GLY A 48 -12.94 -8.00 4.28
C GLY A 48 -11.63 -7.60 3.60
N THR A 49 -11.33 -6.30 3.51
CA THR A 49 -10.04 -5.84 2.99
C THR A 49 -8.93 -6.27 3.96
N LEU A 50 -7.97 -7.04 3.45
CA LEU A 50 -6.85 -7.55 4.24
C LEU A 50 -5.84 -6.44 4.52
N ILE A 51 -5.71 -6.09 5.81
CA ILE A 51 -4.67 -5.19 6.33
C ILE A 51 -3.58 -6.02 6.99
N GLN A 52 -2.34 -5.79 6.58
CA GLN A 52 -1.18 -6.58 7.02
C GLN A 52 -0.16 -5.69 7.73
N LEU A 53 0.24 -6.05 8.94
CA LEU A 53 1.33 -5.42 9.65
C LEU A 53 2.65 -6.07 9.21
N LEU A 54 3.48 -5.31 8.51
CA LEU A 54 4.76 -5.73 7.96
C LEU A 54 5.89 -4.90 8.56
N GLN A 55 7.02 -5.54 8.85
CA GLN A 55 8.19 -4.90 9.43
C GLN A 55 9.33 -4.86 8.42
N ASN A 56 9.96 -3.71 8.24
CA ASN A 56 11.15 -3.59 7.40
C ASN A 56 12.42 -4.05 8.16
N PRO A 57 13.56 -4.21 7.47
CA PRO A 57 14.82 -4.65 8.11
C PRO A 57 15.33 -3.73 9.23
N HIS A 58 14.85 -2.49 9.30
CA HIS A 58 15.19 -1.52 10.35
C HIS A 58 14.21 -1.55 11.53
N GLY A 59 13.31 -2.54 11.61
CA GLY A 59 12.35 -2.67 12.70
C GLY A 59 11.14 -1.74 12.60
N LYS A 60 10.98 -1.00 11.50
CA LYS A 60 9.83 -0.10 11.31
C LYS A 60 8.63 -0.86 10.77
N ASN A 61 7.50 -0.68 11.46
CA ASN A 61 6.24 -1.34 11.13
C ASN A 61 5.39 -0.51 10.18
N PHE A 62 4.67 -1.20 9.30
CA PHE A 62 3.77 -0.61 8.32
C PHE A 62 2.51 -1.45 8.18
N GLU A 63 1.35 -0.80 8.24
CA GLU A 63 0.11 -1.42 7.81
C GLU A 63 -0.05 -1.27 6.29
N VAL A 64 -0.17 -2.40 5.60
CA VAL A 64 -0.19 -2.52 4.14
C VAL A 64 -1.51 -3.12 3.69
N ILE A 65 -2.10 -2.50 2.68
CA ILE A 65 -3.13 -3.08 1.81
C ILE A 65 -2.50 -3.23 0.43
N THR A 66 -3.00 -4.18 -0.35
CA THR A 66 -2.51 -4.45 -1.70
C THR A 66 -3.57 -4.08 -2.73
N THR A 67 -3.13 -3.46 -3.82
CA THR A 67 -3.99 -3.07 -4.94
C THR A 67 -3.41 -3.59 -6.25
N LYS A 68 -4.26 -3.89 -7.22
CA LYS A 68 -3.84 -4.28 -8.59
C LYS A 68 -3.35 -3.08 -9.40
N ARG A 69 -3.88 -1.89 -9.09
CA ARG A 69 -3.56 -0.63 -9.77
C ARG A 69 -3.51 0.50 -8.74
N ALA A 70 -2.59 1.43 -8.97
CA ALA A 70 -2.50 2.68 -8.25
C ALA A 70 -1.87 3.75 -9.16
N ASP A 71 -2.31 5.00 -9.04
CA ASP A 71 -1.71 6.15 -9.68
C ASP A 71 -0.57 6.70 -8.79
N VAL A 72 0.64 6.27 -9.12
CA VAL A 72 1.87 6.58 -8.38
C VAL A 72 3.04 6.78 -9.34
N TYR A 73 3.98 7.63 -8.94
CA TYR A 73 5.29 7.68 -9.58
C TYR A 73 6.18 6.59 -8.98
N LYS A 74 6.70 5.72 -9.85
CA LYS A 74 7.61 4.62 -9.50
C LYS A 74 9.04 5.11 -9.52
N TYR A 75 9.62 5.25 -8.33
CA TYR A 75 10.98 5.71 -8.12
C TYR A 75 11.97 4.54 -8.20
N ASP A 76 13.15 4.78 -8.79
CA ASP A 76 14.25 3.81 -8.92
C ASP A 76 13.92 2.47 -9.61
N LYS A 77 14.93 1.58 -9.63
CA LYS A 77 14.82 0.20 -10.09
C LYS A 77 14.19 -0.66 -8.99
N ALA A 78 13.47 -1.70 -9.42
CA ALA A 78 12.96 -2.70 -8.48
C ALA A 78 14.09 -3.59 -7.96
N VAL A 79 14.01 -3.94 -6.69
CA VAL A 79 14.95 -4.78 -5.94
C VAL A 79 14.21 -5.94 -5.29
N VAL A 80 14.90 -7.05 -5.03
CA VAL A 80 14.28 -8.28 -4.51
C VAL A 80 14.58 -8.46 -3.03
N GLU A 81 15.67 -7.86 -2.57
CA GLU A 81 16.17 -7.89 -1.21
C GLU A 81 15.10 -7.39 -0.25
N TYR A 82 14.83 -8.16 0.80
CA TYR A 82 13.85 -7.81 1.84
C TYR A 82 12.41 -7.61 1.34
N SER A 83 12.05 -8.21 0.19
CA SER A 83 10.67 -8.23 -0.26
C SER A 83 9.77 -8.92 0.75
N TRP A 84 8.63 -8.29 1.05
CA TRP A 84 7.60 -8.91 1.88
C TRP A 84 6.74 -9.92 1.12
N PHE A 85 6.74 -9.88 -0.20
CA PHE A 85 5.91 -10.74 -1.04
C PHE A 85 6.81 -11.68 -1.85
N GLU A 86 6.77 -12.96 -1.52
CA GLU A 86 7.57 -13.99 -2.18
C GLU A 86 7.31 -14.01 -3.68
N GLY A 87 8.38 -14.00 -4.48
CA GLY A 87 8.29 -13.93 -5.96
C GLY A 87 8.12 -12.51 -6.52
N PHE A 88 8.09 -11.47 -5.69
CA PHE A 88 7.98 -10.08 -6.14
C PHE A 88 9.24 -9.27 -5.80
N SER A 89 9.65 -8.42 -6.74
CA SER A 89 10.54 -7.28 -6.47
C SER A 89 9.72 -6.05 -6.08
N TRP A 90 10.26 -5.16 -5.25
CA TRP A 90 9.63 -3.91 -4.84
C TRP A 90 10.48 -2.70 -5.26
N ARG A 91 9.86 -1.53 -5.40
CA ARG A 91 10.54 -0.24 -5.64
C ARG A 91 9.77 0.84 -4.89
N LEU A 92 10.32 2.04 -4.67
CA LEU A 92 9.57 3.08 -3.96
C LEU A 92 8.46 3.65 -4.85
N ALA A 93 7.27 3.84 -4.28
CA ALA A 93 6.16 4.53 -4.95
C ALA A 93 5.80 5.81 -4.20
N VAL A 94 5.79 6.93 -4.94
CA VAL A 94 5.51 8.26 -4.40
C VAL A 94 4.31 8.90 -5.11
N CYS A 95 3.69 9.86 -4.45
CA CYS A 95 2.62 10.67 -5.03
C CYS A 95 3.15 11.46 -6.22
N PRO A 96 2.54 11.35 -7.42
CA PRO A 96 3.01 12.08 -8.59
C PRO A 96 2.82 13.60 -8.46
N ARG A 97 1.91 14.05 -7.57
CA ARG A 97 1.61 15.46 -7.37
C ARG A 97 2.50 16.15 -6.33
N CYS A 98 2.84 15.48 -5.23
CA CYS A 98 3.55 16.11 -4.10
C CYS A 98 4.83 15.37 -3.66
N GLY A 99 5.17 14.24 -4.28
CA GLY A 99 6.37 13.46 -3.94
C GLY A 99 6.30 12.71 -2.61
N ALA A 100 5.18 12.78 -1.87
CA ALA A 100 5.02 12.03 -0.63
C ALA A 100 5.16 10.53 -0.88
N HIS A 101 5.88 9.81 -0.02
CA HIS A 101 5.95 8.36 -0.08
C HIS A 101 4.57 7.75 0.19
N LEU A 102 4.11 6.91 -0.74
CA LEU A 102 2.75 6.35 -0.71
C LEU A 102 2.71 4.83 -0.74
N GLY A 103 3.75 4.18 -1.24
CA GLY A 103 3.71 2.76 -1.60
C GLY A 103 5.09 2.16 -1.85
N TRP A 104 5.05 0.88 -2.21
CA TRP A 104 6.04 0.27 -3.08
C TRP A 104 5.36 -0.31 -4.31
#